data_AF-A0A1H0XQF7-F1
#
_entry.id   AF-A0A1H0XQF7-F1
#
_cell.length_a   1.000
_cell.length_b   1.000
_cell.length_c   1.000
_cell.angle_alpha   90.00
_cell.angle_beta   90.00
_cell.angle_gamma   90.00
#
_symmetry.space_group_name_H-M   'P 1'
#
loop_
_entity.id
_entity.type
_entity.pdbx_description
1 polymer ?
#
loop_
_entity_poly.entity_id
_entity_poly.type
_entity_poly.pdbx_seq_one_letter_code
_entity_poly.pdbx_strand_id
1 'polypeptide(L)'
;MSLFATSTGKGVKFNEIGARITGKIAQLPFEKQATKFGSQEPDYWPNGDPKMQVVVPLTETNAPREDGNDDGDRTLYVSSTAMKKAIFAAISAAGAQDVQVGGTLTVQYTGNDPASQNPANPKKLYQAQYSPPATGLAQPAAAPAAPQAAPAPQGAPAPAPQAAPAPAAFAPSLPVGVTQEQYDKAKQLLAIGSESALIQTALGLTAEQVQHIAAGTF
;
A
#
# COMPACT_ATOMS: atom_id res chain seq x y z
N MET A 1 27.20 27.15 -4.34
CA MET A 1 26.24 26.18 -3.79
C MET A 1 24.85 26.56 -4.27
N SER A 2 24.42 26.01 -5.40
CA SER A 2 23.08 26.25 -5.96
C SER A 2 22.13 25.20 -5.38
N LEU A 3 21.26 25.62 -4.47
CA LEU A 3 20.33 24.75 -3.71
C LEU A 3 18.93 24.64 -4.34
N PHE A 4 18.77 25.01 -5.60
CA PHE A 4 17.52 24.86 -6.33
C PHE A 4 17.72 23.88 -7.47
N ALA A 5 17.90 22.60 -7.14
CA ALA A 5 17.60 21.55 -8.10
C ALA A 5 16.09 21.60 -8.33
N THR A 6 15.66 22.38 -9.31
CA THR A 6 14.35 22.19 -9.93
C THR A 6 14.42 20.83 -10.59
N SER A 7 14.02 19.79 -9.86
CA SER A 7 13.96 18.41 -10.35
C SER A 7 12.92 18.34 -11.46
N THR A 8 13.24 18.84 -12.65
CA THR A 8 12.46 18.66 -13.87
C THR A 8 12.77 17.27 -14.43
N GLY A 9 12.56 16.23 -13.61
CA GLY A 9 12.70 14.85 -14.03
C GLY A 9 11.80 14.60 -15.24
N LYS A 10 12.26 13.77 -16.19
CA LYS A 10 11.50 13.47 -17.41
C LYS A 10 10.08 13.01 -17.04
N GLY A 11 9.08 13.45 -17.80
CA GLY A 11 7.69 13.08 -17.54
C GLY A 11 7.47 11.58 -17.69
N VAL A 12 6.82 10.94 -16.72
CA VAL A 12 6.44 9.52 -16.84
C VAL A 12 5.41 9.38 -17.95
N LYS A 13 5.66 8.43 -18.86
CA LYS A 13 4.73 8.08 -19.94
C LYS A 13 4.19 6.66 -19.75
N PHE A 14 2.88 6.52 -19.87
CA PHE A 14 2.19 5.22 -19.85
C PHE A 14 1.69 4.91 -21.26
N ASN A 15 2.58 4.34 -22.07
CA ASN A 15 2.32 4.07 -23.49
C ASN A 15 1.48 2.80 -23.70
N GLU A 16 1.64 1.81 -22.82
CA GLU A 16 1.06 0.47 -23.00
C GLU A 16 0.27 0.04 -21.76
N ILE A 17 -0.83 -0.70 -21.96
CA ILE A 17 -1.59 -1.29 -20.86
C ILE A 17 -0.67 -2.25 -20.10
N GLY A 18 -0.67 -2.14 -18.77
CA GLY A 18 0.24 -2.85 -17.88
C GLY A 18 1.50 -2.05 -17.51
N ALA A 19 1.80 -0.95 -18.22
CA ALA A 19 2.92 -0.08 -17.89
C ALA A 19 2.81 0.42 -16.45
N ARG A 20 3.89 0.25 -15.70
CA ARG A 20 3.99 0.65 -14.29
C ARG A 20 5.22 1.51 -14.08
N ILE A 21 5.09 2.48 -13.21
CA ILE A 21 6.20 3.23 -12.64
C ILE A 21 6.19 3.02 -11.13
N THR A 22 7.36 2.77 -10.57
CA THR A 22 7.59 2.78 -9.13
C THR A 22 8.70 3.76 -8.86
N GLY A 23 8.53 4.62 -7.85
CA GLY A 23 9.53 5.59 -7.44
C GLY A 23 9.26 6.12 -6.03
N LYS A 24 10.28 6.71 -5.43
CA LYS A 24 10.15 7.43 -4.15
C LYS A 24 9.71 8.85 -4.39
N ILE A 25 8.85 9.38 -3.54
CA ILE A 25 8.37 10.75 -3.65
C ILE A 25 9.47 11.70 -3.19
N ALA A 26 10.00 12.49 -4.11
CA ALA A 26 11.08 13.42 -3.83
C ALA A 26 10.59 14.68 -3.12
N GLN A 27 9.37 15.13 -3.45
CA GLN A 27 8.75 16.34 -2.90
C GLN A 27 7.24 16.18 -2.81
N LEU A 28 6.60 16.95 -1.94
CA LEU A 28 5.14 16.96 -1.82
C LEU A 28 4.50 17.30 -3.17
N PRO A 29 3.42 16.61 -3.57
CA PRO A 29 2.69 16.94 -4.77
C PRO A 29 2.09 18.33 -4.72
N PHE A 30 2.10 19.01 -5.87
CA PHE A 30 1.51 20.33 -6.01
C PHE A 30 0.71 20.43 -7.29
N GLU A 31 -0.31 21.28 -7.30
CA GLU A 31 -1.10 21.55 -8.49
C GLU A 31 -0.46 22.63 -9.35
N LYS A 32 -0.38 22.39 -10.65
CA LYS A 32 0.02 23.37 -11.66
C LYS A 32 -0.93 23.34 -12.84
N GLN A 33 -0.91 24.41 -13.63
CA GLN A 33 -1.58 24.38 -14.92
C GLN A 33 -0.90 23.37 -15.85
N ALA A 34 -1.71 22.58 -16.55
CA ALA A 34 -1.30 21.68 -17.61
C ALA A 34 -0.78 22.48 -18.79
N THR A 35 0.17 21.90 -19.53
CA THR A 35 0.60 22.42 -20.81
C THR A 35 0.09 21.52 -21.92
N LYS A 36 -0.07 22.08 -23.12
CA LYS A 36 -0.47 21.30 -24.29
C LYS A 36 0.55 20.20 -24.56
N PHE A 37 0.08 19.04 -24.99
CA PHE A 37 0.96 17.93 -25.33
C PHE A 37 1.95 18.34 -26.43
N GLY A 38 3.25 18.23 -26.15
CA GLY A 38 4.32 18.64 -27.06
C GLY A 38 4.66 20.13 -27.07
N SER A 39 4.04 20.95 -26.21
CA SER A 39 4.32 22.39 -26.08
C SER A 39 4.43 22.80 -24.60
N GLN A 40 5.05 23.96 -24.37
CA GLN A 40 5.08 24.62 -23.05
C GLN A 40 3.92 25.60 -22.86
N GLU A 41 3.04 25.72 -23.85
CA GLU A 41 1.86 26.58 -23.76
C GLU A 41 0.85 26.05 -22.73
N PRO A 42 0.24 26.93 -21.91
CA PRO A 42 -0.81 26.52 -20.97
C PRO A 42 -2.03 25.92 -21.69
N ASP A 43 -2.58 24.86 -21.13
CA ASP A 43 -3.77 24.19 -21.65
C ASP A 43 -5.04 24.67 -20.92
N TYR A 44 -6.10 24.80 -21.70
CA TYR A 44 -7.41 25.27 -21.26
C TYR A 44 -8.49 24.28 -21.71
N TRP A 45 -9.55 24.18 -20.93
CA TRP A 45 -10.78 23.51 -21.31
C TRP A 45 -11.53 24.32 -22.39
N PRO A 46 -12.42 23.71 -23.18
CA PRO A 46 -13.20 24.41 -24.21
C PRO A 46 -14.04 25.58 -23.68
N ASN A 47 -14.36 25.58 -22.39
CA ASN A 47 -15.08 26.64 -21.69
C ASN A 47 -14.17 27.79 -21.21
N GLY A 48 -12.85 27.72 -21.46
CA GLY A 48 -11.87 28.74 -21.08
C GLY A 48 -11.20 28.52 -19.71
N ASP A 49 -11.61 27.52 -18.93
CA ASP A 49 -10.99 27.25 -17.63
C ASP A 49 -9.59 26.62 -17.78
N PRO A 50 -8.62 27.01 -16.94
CA PRO A 50 -7.29 26.40 -16.96
C PRO A 50 -7.38 24.91 -16.57
N LYS A 51 -6.73 24.05 -17.36
CA LYS A 51 -6.60 22.64 -16.99
C LYS A 51 -5.56 22.49 -15.89
N MET A 52 -5.97 22.04 -14.71
CA MET A 52 -5.06 21.80 -13.60
C MET A 52 -4.59 20.34 -13.58
N GLN A 53 -3.32 20.12 -13.26
CA GLN A 53 -2.71 18.80 -13.06
C GLN A 53 -1.92 18.77 -11.76
N VAL A 54 -1.90 17.63 -11.08
CA VAL A 54 -1.04 17.40 -9.91
C VAL A 54 0.30 16.89 -10.40
N VAL A 55 1.39 17.48 -9.92
CA VAL A 55 2.76 17.06 -10.21
C VAL A 55 3.29 16.28 -9.03
N VAL A 56 3.75 15.06 -9.27
CA VAL A 56 4.41 14.24 -8.25
C VAL A 56 5.86 13.99 -8.70
N PRO A 57 6.84 14.69 -8.11
CA PRO A 57 8.26 14.43 -8.37
C PRO A 57 8.67 13.08 -7.75
N LEU A 58 9.21 12.19 -8.56
CA LEU A 58 9.67 10.86 -8.18
C LEU A 58 11.18 10.72 -8.39
N THR A 59 11.87 10.15 -7.42
CA THR A 59 13.28 9.72 -7.46
C THR A 59 13.39 8.20 -7.41
N GLU A 60 14.58 7.68 -7.68
CA GLU A 60 14.89 6.24 -7.55
C GLU A 60 13.87 5.36 -8.30
N THR A 61 13.52 5.78 -9.52
CA THR A 61 12.46 5.13 -10.27
C THR A 61 12.94 3.85 -10.96
N ASN A 62 12.02 2.91 -11.19
CA ASN A 62 12.31 1.69 -11.98
C ASN A 62 12.40 1.97 -13.50
N ALA A 63 12.19 3.22 -13.94
CA ALA A 63 12.31 3.56 -15.35
C ALA A 63 13.77 3.39 -15.83
N PRO A 64 14.00 2.85 -17.04
CA PRO A 64 15.35 2.82 -17.59
C PRO A 64 15.90 4.24 -17.67
N ARG A 65 17.19 4.36 -17.33
CA ARG A 65 17.99 5.57 -17.52
C ARG A 65 18.04 5.88 -19.02
N GLU A 66 17.57 7.05 -19.42
CA GLU A 66 17.55 7.41 -20.85
C GLU A 66 18.93 7.84 -21.36
N ASP A 67 19.78 8.39 -20.49
CA ASP A 67 21.12 8.88 -20.84
C ASP A 67 22.08 8.93 -19.63
N GLY A 68 23.38 9.06 -19.88
CA GLY A 68 24.42 9.06 -18.84
C GLY A 68 24.28 10.16 -17.79
N ASN A 69 23.47 11.20 -18.06
CA ASN A 69 23.21 12.33 -17.17
C ASN A 69 21.78 12.34 -16.59
N ASP A 70 20.99 11.30 -16.84
CA ASP A 70 19.55 11.27 -16.51
C ASP A 70 19.25 10.81 -15.08
N ASP A 71 19.39 11.60 -14.01
CA ASP A 71 19.48 11.20 -12.58
C ASP A 71 18.53 10.11 -11.99
N GLY A 72 17.59 9.59 -12.77
CA GLY A 72 16.61 8.58 -12.41
C GLY A 72 15.32 9.23 -11.93
N ASP A 73 15.36 10.56 -11.81
CA ASP A 73 14.25 11.44 -11.53
C ASP A 73 13.21 11.42 -12.65
N ARG A 74 11.96 11.26 -12.24
CA ARG A 74 10.80 11.29 -13.11
C ARG A 74 9.72 12.14 -12.50
N THR A 75 9.01 12.86 -13.35
CA THR A 75 7.85 13.65 -12.91
C THR A 75 6.58 12.94 -13.33
N LEU A 76 5.78 12.53 -12.36
CA LEU A 76 4.47 11.95 -12.62
C LEU A 76 3.42 13.06 -12.70
N TYR A 77 2.85 13.24 -13.89
CA TYR A 77 1.81 14.22 -14.16
C TYR A 77 0.44 13.58 -14.04
N VAL A 78 -0.34 14.01 -13.05
CA VAL A 78 -1.64 13.44 -12.69
C VAL A 78 -2.75 14.45 -13.05
N SER A 79 -3.23 14.37 -14.28
CA SER A 79 -4.34 15.19 -14.79
C SER A 79 -5.70 14.48 -14.72
N SER A 80 -5.70 13.14 -14.77
CA SER A 80 -6.93 12.36 -14.85
C SER A 80 -7.55 12.11 -13.48
N THR A 81 -8.86 12.34 -13.34
CA THR A 81 -9.61 12.07 -12.09
C THR A 81 -9.47 10.61 -11.63
N ALA A 82 -9.45 9.65 -12.56
CA ALA A 82 -9.24 8.24 -12.24
C ALA A 82 -7.90 7.99 -11.54
N MET A 83 -6.83 8.65 -12.02
CA MET A 83 -5.49 8.53 -11.46
C MET A 83 -5.38 9.23 -10.10
N LYS A 84 -5.96 10.43 -9.94
CA LYS A 84 -6.06 11.10 -8.62
C LYS A 84 -6.76 10.21 -7.60
N LYS A 85 -7.91 9.61 -7.97
CA LYS A 85 -8.66 8.69 -7.12
C LYS A 85 -7.86 7.44 -6.76
N ALA A 86 -7.14 6.85 -7.73
CA ALA A 86 -6.31 5.66 -7.50
C ALA A 86 -5.20 5.95 -6.48
N ILE A 87 -4.50 7.08 -6.62
CA ILE A 87 -3.43 7.50 -5.70
C ILE A 87 -4.00 7.77 -4.30
N PHE A 88 -5.11 8.50 -4.20
CA PHE A 88 -5.75 8.78 -2.91
C PHE A 88 -6.23 7.50 -2.21
N ALA A 89 -6.82 6.57 -2.96
CA ALA A 89 -7.22 5.27 -2.44
C ALA A 89 -6.00 4.47 -1.95
N ALA A 90 -4.88 4.53 -2.65
CA ALA A 90 -3.64 3.87 -2.25
C ALA A 90 -3.04 4.46 -0.97
N ILE A 91 -3.04 5.79 -0.83
CA ILE A 91 -2.59 6.49 0.39
C ILE A 91 -3.47 6.11 1.58
N SER A 92 -4.79 6.14 1.38
CA SER A 92 -5.77 5.76 2.41
C SER A 92 -5.61 4.28 2.82
N ALA A 93 -5.41 3.38 1.86
CA ALA A 93 -5.18 1.96 2.12
C ALA A 93 -3.87 1.70 2.89
N ALA A 94 -2.87 2.58 2.75
CA ALA A 94 -1.64 2.52 3.50
C ALA A 94 -1.75 3.11 4.92
N GLY A 95 -2.93 3.60 5.32
CA GLY A 95 -3.16 4.24 6.62
C GLY A 95 -2.54 5.63 6.74
N ALA A 96 -2.05 6.21 5.65
CA ALA A 96 -1.49 7.55 5.64
C ALA A 96 -2.61 8.58 5.43
N GLN A 97 -2.56 9.68 6.16
CA GLN A 97 -3.53 10.78 5.98
C GLN A 97 -3.23 11.62 4.74
N ASP A 98 -1.95 11.71 4.39
CA ASP A 98 -1.46 12.49 3.26
C ASP A 98 -0.21 11.82 2.67
N VAL A 99 0.21 12.31 1.53
CA VAL A 99 1.36 11.81 0.80
C VAL A 99 2.66 12.35 1.43
N GLN A 100 3.54 11.45 1.82
CA GLN A 100 4.78 11.81 2.50
C GLN A 100 5.99 11.71 1.57
N VAL A 101 6.87 12.70 1.65
CA VAL A 101 8.20 12.68 1.03
C VAL A 101 8.99 11.46 1.52
N GLY A 102 9.64 10.75 0.61
CA GLY A 102 10.34 9.49 0.88
C GLY A 102 9.45 8.25 0.82
N GLY A 103 8.13 8.40 0.73
CA GLY A 103 7.22 7.27 0.50
C GLY A 103 7.38 6.70 -0.91
N THR A 104 7.15 5.40 -1.06
CA THR A 104 7.21 4.72 -2.36
C THR A 104 5.84 4.73 -3.00
N LEU A 105 5.73 5.34 -4.18
CA LEU A 105 4.52 5.36 -5.00
C LEU A 105 4.72 4.45 -6.22
N THR A 106 3.80 3.51 -6.40
CA THR A 106 3.67 2.72 -7.62
C THR A 106 2.38 3.09 -8.32
N VAL A 107 2.45 3.40 -9.61
CA VAL A 107 1.27 3.64 -10.44
C VAL A 107 1.34 2.76 -11.68
N GLN A 108 0.26 2.06 -11.95
CA GLN A 108 0.09 1.18 -13.09
C GLN A 108 -1.09 1.63 -13.95
N TYR A 109 -0.89 1.67 -15.25
CA TYR A 109 -1.96 1.84 -16.23
C TYR A 109 -2.60 0.47 -16.50
N THR A 110 -3.84 0.26 -16.07
CA THR A 110 -4.49 -1.07 -16.09
C THR A 110 -5.40 -1.29 -17.29
N GLY A 111 -5.73 -0.24 -18.03
CA GLY A 111 -6.53 -0.37 -19.25
C GLY A 111 -7.38 0.86 -19.51
N ASN A 112 -8.31 0.73 -20.45
CA ASN A 112 -9.28 1.76 -20.75
C ASN A 112 -10.64 1.39 -20.16
N ASP A 113 -11.36 2.40 -19.67
CA ASP A 113 -12.69 2.23 -19.13
C ASP A 113 -13.66 1.82 -20.27
N PRO A 114 -14.29 0.64 -20.18
CA PRO A 114 -15.16 0.14 -21.23
C PRO A 114 -16.49 0.92 -21.33
N ALA A 115 -16.83 1.72 -20.31
CA ALA A 115 -18.00 2.59 -20.28
C ALA A 115 -17.68 4.04 -20.70
N SER A 116 -16.47 4.29 -21.22
CA SER A 116 -16.06 5.63 -21.63
C SER A 116 -16.91 6.13 -22.80
N GLN A 117 -17.64 7.23 -22.57
CA GLN A 117 -18.52 7.86 -23.55
C GLN A 117 -17.78 8.42 -24.79
N ASN A 118 -16.45 8.55 -24.73
CA ASN A 118 -15.62 8.94 -25.85
C ASN A 118 -14.73 7.75 -26.30
N PRO A 119 -15.10 7.02 -27.37
CA PRO A 119 -14.34 5.90 -27.88
C PRO A 119 -13.02 6.31 -28.57
N ALA A 120 -12.89 7.57 -29.01
CA ALA A 120 -11.65 8.08 -29.60
C ALA A 120 -10.58 8.42 -28.54
N ASN A 121 -10.99 8.71 -27.31
CA ASN A 121 -10.10 8.94 -26.16
C ASN A 121 -10.70 8.31 -24.91
N PRO A 122 -10.67 6.96 -24.81
CA PRO A 122 -11.33 6.29 -23.71
C PRO A 122 -10.61 6.56 -22.38
N LYS A 123 -11.38 6.81 -21.32
CA LYS A 123 -10.84 7.16 -20.00
C LYS A 123 -9.85 6.08 -19.55
N LYS A 124 -8.61 6.49 -19.26
CA LYS A 124 -7.57 5.59 -18.79
C LYS A 124 -7.84 5.18 -17.34
N LEU A 125 -7.81 3.89 -17.07
CA LEU A 125 -7.88 3.30 -15.73
C LEU A 125 -6.47 3.14 -15.18
N TYR A 126 -6.33 3.51 -13.92
CA TYR A 126 -5.06 3.43 -13.20
C TYR A 126 -5.28 2.70 -11.88
N GLN A 127 -4.28 1.94 -11.48
CA GLN A 127 -4.16 1.41 -10.12
C GLN A 127 -2.91 2.01 -9.49
N ALA A 128 -2.99 2.38 -8.23
CA ALA A 128 -1.84 2.87 -7.50
C ALA A 128 -1.66 2.08 -6.20
N GLN A 129 -0.42 2.01 -5.75
CA GLN A 129 -0.02 1.47 -4.46
C GLN A 129 0.93 2.47 -3.81
N TYR A 130 0.71 2.76 -2.54
CA TYR A 130 1.53 3.68 -1.77
C TYR A 130 2.06 2.97 -0.54
N SER A 131 3.34 3.16 -0.26
CA SER A 131 3.97 2.73 0.98
C SER A 131 4.58 3.97 1.63
N PRO A 132 4.18 4.35 2.85
CA PRO A 132 4.76 5.48 3.55
C PRO A 132 6.27 5.26 3.77
N PRO A 133 7.06 6.34 3.89
CA PRO A 133 8.46 6.21 4.28
C PRO A 133 8.54 5.46 5.62
N ALA A 134 9.58 4.65 5.81
CA ALA A 134 9.81 3.90 7.05
C ALA A 134 10.04 4.88 8.23
N THR A 135 8.94 5.39 8.76
CA THR A 135 8.83 6.20 9.96
C THR A 135 7.82 5.49 10.85
N GLY A 136 8.23 4.32 11.36
CA GLY A 136 7.77 3.68 12.59
C GLY A 136 6.29 3.43 12.90
N LEU A 137 5.28 3.83 12.11
CA LEU A 137 3.89 3.86 12.62
C LEU A 137 2.79 3.31 11.69
N ALA A 138 3.10 2.41 10.75
CA ALA A 138 2.03 1.74 9.99
C ALA A 138 1.31 0.71 10.89
N GLN A 139 0.31 1.18 11.65
CA GLN A 139 -0.72 0.33 12.20
C GLN A 139 -1.51 -0.27 11.03
N PRO A 140 -1.75 -1.60 10.98
CA PRO A 140 -2.66 -2.17 10.00
C PRO A 140 -4.04 -1.54 10.18
N ALA A 141 -4.55 -0.92 9.12
CA ALA A 141 -5.91 -0.40 9.08
C ALA A 141 -6.89 -1.50 9.50
N ALA A 142 -7.58 -1.28 10.62
CA ALA A 142 -8.64 -2.14 11.09
C ALA A 142 -9.72 -2.26 9.99
N ALA A 143 -9.90 -3.47 9.48
CA ALA A 143 -11.07 -3.81 8.67
C ALA A 143 -12.35 -3.47 9.47
N PRO A 144 -13.43 -3.00 8.81
CA PRO A 144 -14.63 -2.56 9.50
C PRO A 144 -15.22 -3.71 10.32
N ALA A 145 -15.27 -3.51 11.63
CA ALA A 145 -15.91 -4.43 12.57
C ALA A 145 -17.37 -4.65 12.15
N ALA A 146 -17.72 -5.90 11.89
CA ALA A 146 -19.11 -6.30 11.75
C ALA A 146 -19.88 -6.00 13.05
N PRO A 147 -21.19 -5.68 13.00
CA PRO A 147 -21.93 -5.19 14.16
C PRO A 147 -21.91 -6.22 15.29
N GLN A 148 -21.33 -5.85 16.43
CA GLN A 148 -21.47 -6.61 17.68
C GLN A 148 -22.95 -6.68 18.06
N ALA A 149 -23.51 -7.89 18.03
CA ALA A 149 -24.82 -8.16 18.59
C ALA A 149 -24.82 -7.85 20.10
N ALA A 150 -25.86 -7.16 20.56
CA ALA A 150 -26.03 -6.75 21.94
C ALA A 150 -26.03 -7.96 22.91
N PRO A 151 -25.47 -7.83 24.13
CA PRO A 151 -25.50 -8.89 25.13
C PRO A 151 -26.90 -9.01 25.75
N ALA A 152 -27.52 -10.18 25.63
CA ALA A 152 -28.73 -10.54 26.34
C ALA A 152 -28.42 -10.82 27.84
N PRO A 153 -29.32 -10.48 28.78
CA PRO A 153 -29.05 -10.56 30.22
C PRO A 153 -28.93 -12.00 30.74
N GLN A 154 -27.93 -12.21 31.60
CA GLN A 154 -27.61 -13.47 32.27
C GLN A 154 -28.77 -13.92 33.19
N GLY A 155 -29.34 -15.09 32.89
CA GLY A 155 -30.18 -15.87 33.79
C GLY A 155 -29.34 -16.88 34.59
N ALA A 156 -29.73 -17.09 35.85
CA ALA A 156 -29.05 -17.89 36.88
C ALA A 156 -28.80 -19.38 36.50
N PRO A 157 -27.81 -20.04 37.10
CA PRO A 157 -27.46 -21.44 36.81
C PRO A 157 -28.40 -22.41 37.53
N ALA A 158 -29.04 -23.32 36.78
CA ALA A 158 -29.65 -24.54 37.30
C ALA A 158 -28.73 -25.74 36.97
N PRO A 159 -28.46 -26.66 37.92
CA PRO A 159 -27.56 -27.79 37.67
C PRO A 159 -28.32 -29.03 37.19
N ALA A 160 -27.80 -29.69 36.13
CA ALA A 160 -27.82 -31.13 35.79
C ALA A 160 -27.96 -31.37 34.27
N PRO A 161 -27.58 -32.53 33.70
CA PRO A 161 -26.65 -33.58 34.14
C PRO A 161 -25.52 -33.83 33.11
N GLN A 162 -24.42 -34.44 33.57
CA GLN A 162 -23.33 -34.94 32.73
C GLN A 162 -23.83 -35.89 31.63
N ALA A 163 -23.60 -35.51 30.37
CA ALA A 163 -23.68 -36.39 29.22
C ALA A 163 -22.29 -36.52 28.59
N ALA A 164 -21.99 -37.74 28.15
CA ALA A 164 -20.72 -38.23 27.62
C ALA A 164 -20.15 -37.36 26.46
N PRO A 165 -18.82 -37.38 26.26
CA PRO A 165 -18.13 -36.45 25.37
C PRO A 165 -18.44 -36.75 23.90
N ALA A 166 -19.05 -35.80 23.20
CA ALA A 166 -18.99 -35.70 21.75
C ALA A 166 -17.62 -35.09 21.38
N PRO A 167 -16.93 -35.59 20.34
CA PRO A 167 -15.61 -35.09 19.97
C PRO A 167 -15.72 -33.63 19.55
N ALA A 168 -15.20 -32.75 20.41
CA ALA A 168 -14.86 -31.39 20.04
C ALA A 168 -13.89 -31.47 18.87
N ALA A 169 -14.29 -30.93 17.71
CA ALA A 169 -13.38 -30.63 16.65
C ALA A 169 -12.28 -29.74 17.25
N PHE A 170 -11.06 -30.28 17.28
CA PHE A 170 -9.86 -29.58 17.73
C PHE A 170 -9.69 -28.33 16.86
N ALA A 171 -10.03 -27.17 17.40
CA ALA A 171 -9.37 -25.95 16.98
C ALA A 171 -7.89 -26.12 17.32
N PRO A 172 -6.94 -25.78 16.43
CA PRO A 172 -5.52 -25.92 16.72
C PRO A 172 -5.17 -25.07 17.95
N SER A 173 -4.86 -25.76 19.04
CA SER A 173 -4.45 -25.16 20.31
C SER A 173 -3.05 -24.58 20.16
N LEU A 174 -2.97 -23.25 20.08
CA LEU A 174 -1.70 -22.54 20.24
C LEU A 174 -1.10 -22.85 21.62
N PRO A 175 0.24 -22.95 21.74
CA PRO A 175 0.88 -23.17 23.02
C PRO A 175 0.52 -22.06 24.02
N VAL A 176 0.21 -22.44 25.26
CA VAL A 176 -0.17 -21.51 26.34
C VAL A 176 0.89 -20.40 26.45
N GLY A 177 0.43 -19.15 26.38
CA GLY A 177 1.28 -17.96 26.45
C GLY A 177 1.85 -17.47 25.11
N VAL A 178 1.57 -18.16 23.99
CA VAL A 178 1.93 -17.69 22.65
C VAL A 178 0.70 -17.12 21.96
N THR A 179 0.75 -15.83 21.66
CA THR A 179 -0.29 -15.17 20.87
C THR A 179 -0.20 -15.61 19.40
N GLN A 180 -1.32 -15.59 18.68
CA GLN A 180 -1.36 -15.92 17.25
C GLN A 180 -0.40 -15.04 16.43
N GLU A 181 -0.22 -13.78 16.83
CA GLU A 181 0.72 -12.85 16.22
C GLU A 181 2.18 -13.29 16.43
N GLN A 182 2.54 -13.73 17.64
CA GLN A 182 3.87 -14.29 17.91
C GLN A 182 4.12 -15.57 17.11
N TYR A 183 3.10 -16.43 16.94
CA TYR A 183 3.19 -17.65 16.15
C TYR A 183 3.47 -17.36 14.67
N ASP A 184 2.68 -16.49 14.05
CA ASP A 184 2.82 -16.16 12.62
C ASP A 184 4.17 -15.50 12.33
N LYS A 185 4.55 -14.56 13.19
CA LYS A 185 5.84 -13.85 13.09
C LYS A 185 7.03 -14.78 13.33
N ALA A 186 6.93 -15.73 14.27
CA ALA A 186 7.94 -16.76 14.46
C ALA A 186 8.07 -17.67 13.24
N LYS A 187 6.95 -18.11 12.63
CA LYS A 187 6.97 -18.90 11.39
C LYS A 187 7.58 -18.15 10.23
N GLN A 188 7.29 -16.86 10.09
CA GLN A 188 7.89 -16.04 9.04
C GLN A 188 9.41 -15.90 9.25
N LEU A 189 9.87 -15.70 10.48
CA LEU A 189 11.29 -15.60 10.81
C LEU A 189 12.02 -16.95 10.57
N LEU A 190 11.39 -18.07 10.92
CA LEU A 190 11.90 -19.41 10.60
C LEU A 190 11.97 -19.65 9.09
N ALA A 191 10.96 -19.21 8.33
CA ALA A 191 10.90 -19.39 6.87
C ALA A 191 12.00 -18.64 6.12
N ILE A 192 12.48 -17.52 6.67
CA ILE A 192 13.61 -16.76 6.12
C ILE A 192 14.98 -17.22 6.67
N GLY A 193 15.02 -18.31 7.45
CA GLY A 193 16.24 -18.89 8.00
C GLY A 193 16.81 -18.18 9.22
N SER A 194 15.98 -17.44 9.97
CA SER A 194 16.42 -16.75 11.20
C SER A 194 16.74 -17.76 12.31
N GLU A 195 17.78 -17.47 13.07
CA GLU A 195 18.17 -18.30 14.22
C GLU A 195 17.12 -18.25 15.34
N SER A 196 16.81 -19.42 15.90
CA SER A 196 15.79 -19.57 16.95
C SER A 196 16.09 -18.72 18.19
N ALA A 197 17.35 -18.44 18.53
CA ALA A 197 17.74 -17.55 19.63
C ALA A 197 17.34 -16.08 19.38
N LEU A 198 17.38 -15.64 18.14
CA LEU A 198 17.00 -14.28 17.74
C LEU A 198 15.47 -14.14 17.78
N ILE A 199 14.75 -15.18 17.38
CA ILE A 199 13.27 -15.26 17.45
C ILE A 199 12.79 -15.23 18.91
N GLN A 200 13.46 -15.97 19.80
CA GLN A 200 13.19 -15.97 21.24
C GLN A 200 13.31 -14.55 21.82
N THR A 201 14.41 -13.87 21.52
CA THR A 201 14.66 -12.51 22.00
C THR A 201 13.69 -11.50 21.41
N ALA A 202 13.39 -11.60 20.11
CA ALA A 202 12.53 -10.65 19.39
C ALA A 202 11.05 -10.76 19.76
N LEU A 203 10.59 -11.96 20.12
CA LEU A 203 9.17 -12.23 20.41
C LEU A 203 8.90 -12.52 21.89
N GLY A 204 9.93 -12.56 22.73
CA GLY A 204 9.84 -12.94 24.14
C GLY A 204 9.42 -14.39 24.33
N LEU A 205 9.73 -15.25 23.37
CA LEU A 205 9.37 -16.68 23.37
C LEU A 205 10.49 -17.52 23.98
N THR A 206 10.14 -18.65 24.59
CA THR A 206 11.13 -19.60 25.07
C THR A 206 11.66 -20.48 23.92
N ALA A 207 12.84 -21.07 24.11
CA ALA A 207 13.44 -22.00 23.13
C ALA A 207 12.50 -23.15 22.77
N GLU A 208 11.72 -23.62 23.75
CA GLU A 208 10.71 -24.66 23.57
C GLU A 208 9.57 -24.17 22.69
N GLN A 209 9.02 -22.97 22.95
CA GLN A 209 7.94 -22.41 22.14
C GLN A 209 8.34 -22.23 20.68
N VAL A 210 9.55 -21.71 20.41
CA VAL A 210 10.05 -21.55 19.04
C VAL A 210 10.28 -22.90 18.35
N GLN A 211 10.74 -23.93 19.09
CA GLN A 211 10.86 -25.29 18.56
C GLN A 211 9.50 -25.92 18.22
N HIS A 212 8.48 -25.75 19.07
CA HIS A 212 7.13 -26.22 18.78
C HIS A 212 6.54 -25.54 17.53
N ILE A 213 6.79 -24.24 17.38
CA ILE A 213 6.39 -23.48 16.18
C ILE A 213 7.12 -23.98 14.93
N ALA A 214 8.43 -24.27 15.05
CA ALA A 214 9.24 -24.79 13.94
C ALA A 214 8.86 -26.22 13.54
N ALA A 215 8.52 -27.07 14.52
CA ALA A 215 8.13 -28.46 14.29
C ALA A 215 6.68 -28.60 13.79
N GLY A 216 5.86 -27.56 13.95
CA GLY A 216 4.44 -27.60 13.60
C GLY A 216 3.63 -28.56 14.49
N THR A 217 4.20 -28.96 15.62
CA THR A 217 3.64 -29.94 16.55
C THR A 217 3.02 -29.21 17.75
N PHE A 218 1.72 -29.41 17.95
CA PHE A 218 0.94 -28.97 19.09
C PHE A 218 0.58 -30.17 19.96
#